data_AF-T1H0M1-F1
#
_entry.id   AF-T1H0M1-F1
#
_cell.length_a   1.000
_cell.length_b   1.000
_cell.length_c   1.000
_cell.angle_alpha   90.00
_cell.angle_beta   90.00
_cell.angle_gamma   90.00
#
_symmetry.space_group_name_H-M   'P 1'
#
loop_
_entity.id
_entity.type
_entity.pdbx_description
1 polymer ?
#
loop_
_entity_poly.entity_id
_entity_poly.type
_entity_poly.pdbx_seq_one_letter_code
_entity_poly.pdbx_strand_id
1 'polypeptide(L)' 'MASTGEVACFGENRYEAYLKAMISTGFQIPKKGILLSIGSFKHKVELLPSIRDLAKMGFKLYASMGTGDFYTEHGVDV' A
#
# COMPACT_ATOMS: atom_id res chain seq x y z
N MET A 1 0.74 18.38 -3.80
CA MET A 1 -0.32 18.00 -2.83
C MET A 1 -0.79 19.27 -2.16
N ALA A 2 -2.08 19.58 -2.22
CA ALA A 2 -2.66 20.75 -1.55
C ALA A 2 -3.75 20.23 -0.60
N SER A 3 -3.43 20.11 0.69
CA SER A 3 -4.39 19.69 1.70
C SER A 3 -5.26 20.87 2.12
N THR A 4 -6.56 20.67 2.28
CA THR A 4 -7.54 21.71 2.63
C THR A 4 -8.12 21.58 4.04
N GLY A 5 -7.71 20.56 4.79
CA GLY A 5 -8.21 20.29 6.14
C GLY A 5 -7.48 19.13 6.81
N GLU A 6 -7.88 18.81 8.04
CA GLU A 6 -7.28 17.77 8.88
C GLU A 6 -8.34 17.00 9.67
N VAL A 7 -8.01 15.78 10.09
CA VAL A 7 -8.85 14.94 10.94
C VAL A 7 -8.01 14.42 12.10
N ALA A 8 -8.62 14.31 13.28
CA ALA A 8 -8.03 13.66 14.44
C ALA A 8 -8.91 12.48 14.88
N CYS A 9 -8.29 11.35 15.18
CA CYS A 9 -8.99 10.12 15.56
C CYS A 9 -8.32 9.46 16.76
N PHE A 10 -9.13 8.86 17.63
CA PHE A 10 -8.66 8.03 18.74
C PHE A 10 -8.76 6.54 18.41
N GLY A 11 -7.81 5.75 18.90
CA GLY A 11 -7.79 4.29 18.81
C GLY A 11 -7.06 3.70 20.02
N GLU A 12 -7.28 2.43 20.30
CA GLU A 12 -6.61 1.68 21.36
C GLU A 12 -5.09 1.60 21.11
N ASN A 13 -4.69 1.64 19.83
CA ASN A 13 -3.29 1.73 19.43
C ASN A 13 -3.11 2.59 18.16
N ARG A 14 -1.85 2.82 17.79
CA ARG A 14 -1.48 3.63 16.62
C ARG A 14 -2.04 3.08 15.30
N TYR A 15 -2.10 1.77 15.13
CA TYR A 15 -2.59 1.15 13.89
C TYR A 15 -4.09 1.40 13.71
N GLU A 16 -4.86 1.24 14.79
CA GLU A 16 -6.29 1.50 14.77
C GLU A 16 -6.59 3.00 14.58
N ALA A 17 -5.90 3.88 15.30
CA ALA A 17 -6.05 5.32 15.14
C ALA A 17 -5.74 5.78 13.70
N TYR A 18 -4.70 5.21 13.07
CA TYR A 18 -4.34 5.49 11.69
C TYR A 18 -5.39 5.00 10.69
N LEU A 19 -5.90 3.77 10.85
CA LEU A 19 -6.97 3.23 10.01
C LEU A 19 -8.25 4.09 10.14
N LYS A 20 -8.63 4.50 11.36
CA LYS A 20 -9.77 5.40 11.59
C LYS A 20 -9.57 6.78 10.95
N ALA A 21 -8.37 7.33 11.00
CA ALA A 21 -8.05 8.59 10.35
C ALA A 21 -8.21 8.49 8.83
N MET A 22 -7.71 7.42 8.20
CA MET A 22 -7.90 7.19 6.77
C MET A 22 -9.38 7.06 6.40
N ILE A 23 -10.17 6.30 7.17
CA ILE A 23 -11.60 6.17 6.92
C ILE A 23 -12.32 7.52 7.08
N SER A 24 -11.93 8.32 8.07
CA SER A 24 -12.49 9.66 8.32
C SER A 24 -12.21 10.66 7.21
N THR A 25 -11.13 10.51 6.45
CA THR A 25 -10.87 11.31 5.24
C THR A 25 -11.57 10.77 3.98
N GLY A 26 -12.39 9.72 4.11
CA GLY A 26 -13.15 9.12 3.01
C GLY A 26 -12.41 7.99 2.28
N PHE A 27 -11.24 7.55 2.77
CA PHE A 27 -10.55 6.40 2.19
C PHE A 27 -11.34 5.12 2.44
N GLN A 28 -11.48 4.30 1.40
CA GLN A 28 -12.11 2.99 1.49
C GLN A 28 -11.04 1.90 1.49
N ILE A 29 -11.11 1.02 2.49
CA ILE A 29 -10.20 -0.13 2.57
C ILE A 29 -10.37 -0.98 1.29
N PRO A 30 -9.28 -1.24 0.55
CA PRO A 30 -9.34 -2.00 -0.69
C PRO A 30 -9.87 -3.41 -0.43
N LYS A 31 -10.72 -3.91 -1.34
CA LYS A 31 -11.29 -5.27 -1.27
C LYS A 31 -10.95 -6.15 -2.47
N LYS A 32 -10.35 -5.56 -3.52
CA LYS A 32 -10.12 -6.24 -4.81
C LYS A 32 -8.63 -6.38 -5.09
N GLY A 33 -7.98 -5.28 -5.47
CA GLY A 33 -6.57 -5.30 -5.80
C GLY A 33 -5.91 -3.94 -5.65
N ILE A 34 -4.59 -3.94 -5.73
CA ILE A 34 -3.71 -2.81 -5.47
C ILE A 34 -2.77 -2.64 -6.66
N LEU A 35 -2.69 -1.42 -7.21
CA LEU A 35 -1.77 -1.09 -8.29
C LEU A 35 -0.46 -0.52 -7.72
N LEU A 36 0.66 -1.09 -8.15
CA LEU A 36 2.03 -0.73 -7.77
C LEU A 36 2.73 -0.05 -8.96
N SER A 37 3.15 1.19 -8.76
CA SER A 37 3.97 1.90 -9.74
C SER A 37 5.06 2.69 -9.01
N ILE A 38 6.26 2.11 -8.95
CA ILE A 38 7.37 2.64 -8.15
C ILE A 38 8.52 2.98 -9.10
N GLY A 39 8.94 4.24 -9.09
CA GLY A 39 9.98 4.73 -10.00
C GLY A 39 11.38 4.23 -9.63
N SER A 40 11.89 4.64 -8.47
CA SER A 40 13.28 4.38 -8.06
C SER A 40 13.50 2.94 -7.61
N PHE A 41 14.59 2.32 -8.07
CA PHE A 41 15.03 0.99 -7.63
C PHE A 41 15.20 0.90 -6.11
N LYS A 42 15.73 1.96 -5.48
CA LYS A 42 15.90 2.01 -4.02
C LYS A 42 14.57 1.79 -3.29
N HIS A 43 13.50 2.45 -3.75
CA HIS A 43 12.17 2.30 -3.16
C HIS A 43 11.55 0.94 -3.48
N LYS A 44 11.87 0.35 -4.64
CA LYS A 44 11.39 -1.00 -4.97
C LYS A 44 11.91 -2.04 -3.98
N VAL A 45 13.20 -1.97 -3.66
CA VAL A 45 13.86 -2.84 -2.68
C VAL A 45 13.31 -2.59 -1.27
N GLU A 46 13.15 -1.33 -0.88
CA GLU A 46 12.63 -0.94 0.44
C GLU A 46 11.19 -1.45 0.68
N LEU A 47 10.34 -1.44 -0.35
CA LEU A 47 8.93 -1.86 -0.27
C LEU A 47 8.71 -3.36 -0.43
N LEU A 48 9.74 -4.12 -0.81
CA LEU A 48 9.66 -5.57 -1.01
C LEU A 48 9.01 -6.34 0.16
N PRO A 49 9.39 -6.13 1.44
CA PRO A 49 8.74 -6.83 2.56
C PRO A 49 7.25 -6.48 2.66
N SER A 50 6.89 -5.20 2.53
CA SER A 50 5.50 -4.74 2.63
C SER A 50 4.62 -5.33 1.52
N ILE A 51 5.14 -5.44 0.30
CA ILE A 51 4.43 -6.01 -0.83
C ILE A 51 4.22 -7.52 -0.66
N ARG A 52 5.21 -8.23 -0.12
CA ARG A 52 5.05 -9.64 0.26
C ARG A 52 3.94 -9.83 1.28
N ASP A 53 3.86 -8.95 2.27
CA ASP A 53 2.80 -9.04 3.27
C ASP A 53 1.42 -8.75 2.67
N LEU A 54 1.31 -7.78 1.74
CA LEU A 54 0.07 -7.56 0.98
C LEU A 54 -0.33 -8.80 0.15
N ALA A 55 0.62 -9.47 -0.49
CA ALA A 55 0.36 -10.71 -1.22
C ALA A 55 -0.11 -11.83 -0.27
N LYS A 56 0.53 -12.00 0.90
CA LYS A 56 0.13 -12.98 1.93
C LYS A 56 -1.26 -12.69 2.51
N MET A 57 -1.67 -11.42 2.56
CA MET A 57 -3.01 -11.01 2.98
C MET A 57 -4.08 -11.35 1.93
N GLY A 58 -3.71 -11.85 0.74
CA GLY A 58 -4.62 -12.28 -0.30
C GLY A 58 -5.10 -11.15 -1.22
N PHE A 59 -4.43 -10.00 -1.22
CA PHE A 59 -4.73 -8.93 -2.18
C PHE A 59 -4.22 -9.30 -3.57
N LYS A 60 -5.03 -9.03 -4.61
CA LYS A 60 -4.57 -9.11 -5.98
C LYS A 60 -3.69 -7.89 -6.30
N LEU A 61 -2.43 -8.11 -6.57
CA LEU A 61 -1.50 -7.05 -6.93
C LEU A 61 -1.51 -6.85 -8.46
N TYR A 62 -1.31 -5.61 -8.87
CA TYR A 62 -1.11 -5.20 -10.26
C TYR A 62 0.13 -4.30 -10.28
N ALA A 63 0.94 -4.35 -11.33
CA ALA A 63 2.10 -3.47 -11.43
C ALA A 63 2.28 -2.85 -12.82
N SER A 64 2.92 -1.67 -12.88
CA SER A 64 3.48 -1.16 -14.14
C SER A 64 4.62 -2.06 -14.61
N MET A 65 4.84 -2.20 -15.91
CA MET A 65 5.79 -3.16 -16.53
C MET A 65 7.11 -3.30 -15.75
N GLY A 66 7.89 -2.22 -15.61
CA GLY A 66 9.18 -2.30 -14.90
C GLY A 66 9.09 -2.46 -13.39
N THR A 67 7.93 -2.25 -12.77
CA THR A 67 7.68 -2.57 -11.35
C THR A 67 7.32 -4.05 -11.21
N GLY A 68 6.52 -4.58 -12.14
CA GLY A 68 6.09 -5.97 -12.19
C GLY A 68 7.24 -6.93 -12.41
N ASP A 69 8.10 -6.64 -13.39
CA ASP A 69 9.29 -7.45 -13.67
C ASP A 69 10.16 -7.60 -12.42
N PHE A 70 10.44 -6.48 -11.74
CA PHE A 70 11.25 -6.47 -10.53
C PHE A 70 10.64 -7.35 -9.42
N TYR A 71 9.35 -7.22 -9.13
CA TYR A 71 8.74 -7.99 -8.03
C TYR A 71 8.55 -9.47 -8.37
N THR A 72 8.28 -9.78 -9.64
CA THR A 72 8.19 -11.16 -10.14
C THR A 72 9.54 -11.87 -10.00
N GLU A 73 10.65 -11.22 -10.38
CA GLU A 73 12.01 -11.73 -10.16
C GLU A 73 12.33 -11.99 -8.69
N HIS A 74 11.71 -11.23 -7.78
CA HIS A 74 11.90 -11.35 -6.33
C HIS A 74 10.85 -12.26 -5.65
N GLY A 75 10.09 -13.02 -6.44
CA GLY A 75 9.17 -14.06 -5.97
C GLY A 75 7.83 -13.53 -5.46
N VAL A 76 7.38 -12.38 -5.95
CA VAL A 76 6.04 -11.83 -5.67
C VAL A 76 5.25 -11.77 -6.97
N ASP A 77 4.10 -12.44 -7.00
CA ASP A 77 3.16 -12.39 -8.11
C ASP A 77 2.39 -11.06 -8.08
N VAL A 78 2.56 -10.23 -9.11
CA VAL A 78 2.03 -8.86 -9.24
C VAL A 78 1.56 -8.52 -10.64
#